data_AF-A0A0G4MK53-F1
#
_entry.id   AF-A0A0G4MK53-F1
#
_cell.length_a   1.000
_cell.length_b   1.000
_cell.length_c   1.000
_cell.angle_alpha   90.00
_cell.angle_beta   90.00
_cell.angle_gamma   90.00
#
_symmetry.space_group_name_H-M   'P 1'
#
loop_
_entity.id
_entity.type
_entity.pdbx_description
1 polymer ?
#
loop_
_entity_poly.entity_id
_entity_poly.type
_entity_poly.pdbx_seq_one_letter_code
_entity_poly.pdbx_strand_id
1 'polypeptide(L)'
;GYGAILGTSAITALTIVLISFLPPKIMLKIFPPIVTGPTVLLIGVKLIESGFKNWMGGSGPCASPSTAVGFFASCPNIAAPHALPWGSPEYFGLGLSVFVAIIAAERFGSPIMKSCAVIIGLLVGC
;
A
#
# COMPACT_ATOMS: atom_id res chain seq x y z
N GLY A 1 9.51 1.21 -20.07
CA GLY A 1 9.27 0.73 -18.69
C GLY A 1 8.14 -0.29 -18.65
N TYR A 2 6.89 0.16 -18.76
CA TYR A 2 5.70 -0.68 -18.55
C TYR A 2 5.66 -1.96 -19.42
N GLY A 3 5.93 -1.86 -20.73
CA GLY A 3 5.98 -3.04 -21.62
C GLY A 3 7.03 -4.09 -21.24
N ALA A 4 8.17 -3.67 -20.68
CA ALA A 4 9.19 -4.61 -20.20
C ALA A 4 8.72 -5.36 -18.94
N ILE A 5 7.99 -4.68 -18.04
CA ILE A 5 7.40 -5.31 -16.84
C ILE A 5 6.35 -6.34 -17.25
N LEU A 6 5.50 -6.01 -18.23
CA LEU A 6 4.50 -6.96 -18.74
C LEU A 6 5.14 -8.15 -19.45
N GLY A 7 6.19 -7.93 -20.24
CA GLY A 7 6.92 -9.00 -20.92
C GLY A 7 7.60 -9.96 -19.93
N THR A 8 8.28 -9.43 -18.91
CA THR A 8 8.94 -10.27 -17.90
C THR A 8 7.95 -10.98 -16.99
N SER A 9 6.83 -10.33 -16.61
CA SER A 9 5.80 -10.96 -15.79
C SER A 9 5.09 -12.09 -16.52
N ALA A 10 4.85 -11.95 -17.83
CA ALA A 10 4.27 -13.01 -18.66
C ALA A 10 5.15 -14.26 -18.71
N ILE A 11 6.46 -14.09 -18.93
CA ILE A 11 7.41 -15.22 -18.95
C ILE A 11 7.50 -15.87 -17.55
N THR A 12 7.60 -15.05 -16.50
CA THR A 12 7.69 -15.54 -15.11
C THR A 12 6.43 -16.31 -14.70
N ALA A 13 5.24 -15.87 -15.15
CA ALA A 13 3.98 -16.58 -14.90
C ALA A 13 3.99 -17.99 -15.53
N LEU A 14 4.50 -18.15 -16.75
CA LEU A 14 4.67 -19.47 -17.38
C LEU A 14 5.61 -20.36 -16.56
N THR A 15 6.70 -19.82 -16.02
CA THR A 15 7.60 -20.58 -15.14
C THR A 15 6.90 -21.05 -13.87
N ILE A 16 6.04 -20.22 -13.25
CA ILE A 16 5.27 -20.61 -12.05
C ILE A 16 4.25 -21.70 -12.37
N VAL A 17 3.62 -21.66 -13.54
CA VAL A 17 2.73 -22.74 -14.00
C VAL A 17 3.49 -24.07 -14.11
N LEU A 18 4.72 -24.06 -14.64
CA LEU A 18 5.58 -25.27 -14.68
C LEU A 18 5.96 -25.76 -13.27
N ILE A 19 6.28 -24.85 -12.34
CA ILE A 19 6.60 -25.18 -10.95
C ILE A 19 5.38 -25.76 -10.21
N SER A 20 4.16 -25.39 -10.61
CA SER A 20 2.91 -25.85 -9.99
C SER A 20 2.67 -27.37 -10.13
N PHE A 21 3.40 -28.05 -11.02
CA PHE A 21 3.39 -29.52 -11.13
C PHE A 21 4.23 -30.24 -10.07
N LEU A 22 5.02 -29.52 -9.26
CA LEU A 22 5.75 -30.09 -8.14
C LEU A 22 4.81 -30.45 -6.97
N PRO A 23 4.98 -31.60 -6.31
CA PRO A 23 4.13 -32.00 -5.21
C PRO A 23 4.27 -31.04 -4.01
N PRO A 24 3.16 -30.70 -3.31
CA PRO A 24 3.16 -29.70 -2.23
C PRO A 24 4.16 -29.96 -1.10
N LYS A 25 4.46 -31.24 -0.83
CA LYS A 25 5.42 -31.66 0.20
C LYS A 25 6.84 -31.17 -0.08
N ILE A 26 7.24 -31.09 -1.35
CA ILE A 26 8.56 -30.56 -1.74
C ILE A 26 8.59 -29.05 -1.52
N MET A 27 7.53 -28.34 -1.89
CA MET A 27 7.45 -26.89 -1.77
C MET A 27 7.51 -26.42 -0.30
N LEU A 28 6.79 -27.09 0.60
CA LEU A 28 6.84 -26.81 2.04
C LEU A 28 8.19 -27.15 2.68
N LYS A 29 8.99 -28.00 2.04
CA LYS A 29 10.36 -28.34 2.48
C LYS A 29 11.40 -27.35 1.97
N ILE A 30 11.23 -26.83 0.74
CA ILE A 30 12.07 -25.78 0.15
C ILE A 30 11.84 -24.45 0.87
N PHE A 31 10.57 -24.12 1.16
CA PHE A 31 10.18 -22.88 1.84
C PHE A 31 9.50 -23.18 3.18
N PRO A 32 10.26 -23.61 4.21
CA PRO A 32 9.70 -23.83 5.53
C PRO A 32 9.20 -22.51 6.16
N PRO A 33 8.33 -22.57 7.17
CA PRO A 33 7.70 -21.38 7.78
C PRO A 33 8.71 -20.35 8.32
N ILE A 34 9.91 -20.80 8.70
CA ILE A 34 11.00 -19.93 9.16
C ILE A 34 11.56 -19.04 8.05
N VAL A 35 11.35 -19.39 6.78
CA VAL A 35 11.74 -18.58 5.61
C VAL A 35 10.56 -17.77 5.10
N THR A 36 9.38 -18.40 4.95
CA THR A 36 8.20 -17.72 4.39
C THR A 36 7.70 -16.59 5.28
N GLY A 37 7.73 -16.76 6.60
CA GLY A 37 7.30 -15.74 7.57
C GLY A 37 8.10 -14.42 7.42
N PRO A 38 9.43 -14.45 7.58
CA PRO A 38 10.25 -13.26 7.41
C PRO A 38 10.14 -12.63 6.02
N THR A 39 10.06 -13.43 4.95
CA THR A 39 9.91 -12.90 3.59
C THR A 39 8.62 -12.10 3.44
N VAL A 40 7.48 -12.64 3.89
CA VAL A 40 6.18 -11.95 3.79
C VAL A 40 6.14 -10.70 4.67
N LEU A 41 6.73 -10.76 5.88
CA LEU A 41 6.84 -9.59 6.76
C LEU A 41 7.64 -8.47 6.10
N LEU A 42 8.81 -8.78 5.52
CA LEU A 42 9.66 -7.78 4.88
C LEU A 42 9.00 -7.17 3.63
N ILE A 43 8.24 -7.95 2.87
CA ILE A 43 7.40 -7.43 1.78
C ILE A 43 6.41 -6.39 2.34
N GLY A 44 5.71 -6.72 3.42
CA GLY A 44 4.78 -5.80 4.09
C GLY A 44 5.46 -4.52 4.59
N VAL A 45 6.61 -4.64 5.26
CA VAL A 45 7.39 -3.49 5.78
C VAL A 45 7.87 -2.58 4.65
N LYS A 46 8.25 -3.12 3.49
CA LYS A 46 8.65 -2.28 2.35
C LYS A 46 7.46 -1.60 1.67
N LEU A 47 6.30 -2.25 1.63
CA LEU A 47 5.09 -1.66 1.05
C LEU A 47 4.41 -0.65 1.96
N ILE A 48 4.54 -0.78 3.30
CA ILE A 48 3.95 0.19 4.22
C ILE A 48 4.59 1.58 4.07
N GLU A 49 5.85 1.64 3.64
CA GLU A 49 6.57 2.90 3.41
C GLU A 49 5.87 3.78 2.38
N SER A 50 5.40 3.21 1.26
CA SER A 50 4.65 3.96 0.25
C SER A 50 3.25 4.33 0.74
N GLY A 51 2.61 3.45 1.53
CA GLY A 51 1.34 3.74 2.20
C GLY A 51 1.43 4.97 3.11
N PHE A 52 2.46 5.05 3.96
CA PHE A 52 2.69 6.20 4.84
C PHE A 52 3.02 7.48 4.08
N LYS A 53 3.80 7.40 2.99
CA LYS A 53 4.05 8.58 2.13
C LYS A 53 2.74 9.15 1.57
N ASN A 54 1.86 8.27 1.09
CA ASN A 54 0.55 8.70 0.58
C ASN A 54 -0.37 9.24 1.68
N TRP A 55 -0.35 8.65 2.88
CA TRP A 55 -1.08 9.19 4.03
C TRP A 55 -0.61 10.63 4.34
N MET A 56 0.68 10.90 4.30
CA MET A 56 1.22 12.23 4.61
C MET A 56 1.06 13.28 3.49
N GLY A 57 0.31 12.98 2.42
CA GLY A 57 -0.03 13.94 1.37
C GLY A 57 0.48 13.58 -0.01
N GLY A 58 1.23 12.48 -0.17
CA GLY A 58 1.58 11.95 -1.48
C GLY A 58 3.04 11.52 -1.61
N SER A 59 3.44 11.21 -2.85
CA SER A 59 4.78 10.78 -3.21
C SER A 59 5.39 11.68 -4.28
N GLY A 60 6.71 11.59 -4.47
CA GLY A 60 7.43 12.37 -5.48
C GLY A 60 8.07 13.66 -4.92
N PRO A 61 8.29 14.68 -5.78
CA PRO A 61 9.06 15.88 -5.41
C PRO A 61 8.51 16.65 -4.21
N CYS A 62 7.20 16.58 -3.95
CA CYS A 62 6.57 17.27 -2.82
C CYS A 62 6.81 16.56 -1.47
N ALA A 63 7.22 15.28 -1.47
CA ALA A 63 7.49 14.50 -0.26
C ALA A 63 8.93 14.64 0.27
N SER A 64 9.85 15.20 -0.51
CA SER A 64 11.25 15.40 -0.11
C SER A 64 11.50 16.86 0.27
N PRO A 65 12.05 17.16 1.46
CA PRO A 65 12.36 18.53 1.87
C PRO A 65 13.30 19.25 0.90
N SER A 66 14.18 18.52 0.23
CA SER A 66 15.14 19.07 -0.74
C SER A 66 14.52 19.41 -2.10
N THR A 67 13.34 18.88 -2.41
CA THR A 67 12.68 19.02 -3.72
C THR A 67 11.31 19.71 -3.63
N ALA A 68 10.81 19.94 -2.41
CA ALA A 68 9.58 20.66 -2.12
C ALA A 68 9.72 22.18 -2.28
N VAL A 69 10.14 22.63 -3.46
CA VAL A 69 10.29 24.05 -3.82
C VAL A 69 9.55 24.36 -5.12
N GLY A 70 9.08 25.60 -5.26
CA GLY A 70 8.36 26.06 -6.45
C GLY A 70 7.03 25.32 -6.66
N PHE A 71 6.89 24.64 -7.79
CA PHE A 71 5.63 23.98 -8.20
C PHE A 71 5.18 22.86 -7.25
N PHE A 72 6.12 22.24 -6.52
CA PHE A 72 5.87 21.15 -5.57
C PHE A 72 6.00 21.58 -4.10
N ALA A 73 5.87 22.88 -3.81
CA ALA A 73 5.85 23.38 -2.43
C ALA A 73 4.65 22.86 -1.60
N SER A 74 3.58 22.48 -2.28
CA SER A 74 2.40 21.82 -1.70
C SER A 74 2.11 20.54 -2.48
N CYS A 75 1.53 19.53 -1.82
CA CYS A 75 1.13 18.29 -2.48
C CYS A 75 -0.33 18.38 -2.97
N PRO A 76 -0.68 17.84 -4.15
CA PRO A 76 0.23 17.26 -5.16
C PRO A 76 1.03 18.32 -5.95
N ASN A 77 0.55 19.57 -5.99
CA ASN A 77 1.24 20.76 -6.51
C ASN A 77 0.46 22.02 -6.09
N ILE A 78 1.04 23.21 -6.30
CA ILE A 78 0.41 24.51 -5.97
C ILE A 78 -0.82 24.87 -6.81
N ALA A 79 -1.10 24.14 -7.90
CA ALA A 79 -2.24 24.38 -8.78
C ALA A 79 -3.47 23.53 -8.39
N ALA A 80 -3.35 22.65 -7.39
CA ALA A 80 -4.44 21.81 -6.92
C ALA A 80 -5.35 22.54 -5.91
N PRO A 81 -6.67 22.26 -5.92
CA PRO A 81 -7.56 22.75 -4.88
C PRO A 81 -7.16 22.16 -3.51
N HIS A 82 -7.09 23.00 -2.46
CA HIS A 82 -6.70 22.59 -1.11
C HIS A 82 -5.32 21.89 -1.03
N ALA A 83 -4.31 22.41 -1.75
CA ALA A 83 -2.95 21.92 -1.65
C ALA A 83 -2.30 22.31 -0.31
N LEU A 84 -1.88 21.33 0.46
CA LEU A 84 -1.21 21.52 1.76
C LEU A 84 0.25 21.03 1.68
N PRO A 85 1.13 21.49 2.59
CA PRO A 85 2.48 20.94 2.68
C PRO A 85 2.42 19.47 3.07
N TRP A 86 3.41 18.70 2.62
CA TRP A 86 3.55 17.31 2.99
C TRP A 86 3.70 17.18 4.52
N GLY A 87 2.96 16.26 5.13
CA GLY A 87 2.92 16.06 6.57
C GLY A 87 2.04 17.06 7.34
N SER A 88 1.16 17.80 6.66
CA SER A 88 0.19 18.66 7.33
C SER A 88 -0.76 17.88 8.27
N PRO A 89 -1.25 18.51 9.36
CA PRO A 89 -2.20 17.88 10.29
C PRO A 89 -3.48 17.38 9.62
N GLU A 90 -3.92 18.04 8.56
CA GLU A 90 -5.10 17.68 7.78
C GLU A 90 -4.90 16.34 7.08
N TYR A 91 -3.75 16.13 6.40
CA TYR A 91 -3.44 14.85 5.77
C TYR A 91 -3.31 13.72 6.80
N PHE A 92 -2.68 14.01 7.95
CA PHE A 92 -2.61 13.04 9.03
C PHE A 92 -4.02 12.69 9.57
N GLY A 93 -4.87 13.69 9.78
CA GLY A 93 -6.24 13.53 10.25
C GLY A 93 -7.14 12.75 9.29
N LEU A 94 -6.97 12.92 7.98
CA LEU A 94 -7.70 12.16 6.96
C LEU A 94 -7.37 10.67 7.00
N GLY A 95 -6.10 10.28 7.09
CA GLY A 95 -5.80 8.85 7.24
C GLY A 95 -6.16 8.31 8.63
N LEU A 96 -6.09 9.14 9.68
CA LEU A 96 -6.54 8.73 11.02
C LEU A 96 -8.07 8.48 11.04
N SER A 97 -8.86 9.30 10.35
CA SER A 97 -10.31 9.08 10.25
C SER A 97 -10.65 7.77 9.53
N VAL A 98 -9.93 7.44 8.44
CA VAL A 98 -10.01 6.14 7.76
C VAL A 98 -9.70 5.01 8.74
N PHE A 99 -8.57 5.08 9.46
CA PHE A 99 -8.17 4.04 10.41
C PHE A 99 -9.18 3.85 11.55
N VAL A 100 -9.69 4.94 12.12
CA VAL A 100 -10.72 4.89 13.16
C VAL A 100 -12.01 4.28 12.62
N ALA A 101 -12.41 4.61 11.39
CA ALA A 101 -13.57 4.01 10.74
C ALA A 101 -13.39 2.50 10.50
N ILE A 102 -12.18 2.04 10.11
CA ILE A 102 -11.86 0.60 9.99
C ILE A 102 -12.02 -0.08 11.37
N ILE A 103 -11.44 0.50 12.43
CA ILE A 103 -11.52 -0.06 13.79
C ILE A 103 -12.98 -0.11 14.27
N ALA A 104 -13.76 0.93 14.00
CA ALA A 104 -15.17 0.97 14.36
C ALA A 104 -16.00 -0.07 13.58
N ALA A 105 -15.74 -0.23 12.27
CA ALA A 105 -16.38 -1.23 11.42
C ALA A 105 -16.03 -2.66 11.86
N GLU A 106 -14.79 -2.91 12.30
CA GLU A 106 -14.39 -4.22 12.80
C GLU A 106 -15.00 -4.53 14.18
N ARG A 107 -15.10 -3.50 15.05
CA ARG A 107 -15.61 -3.65 16.41
C ARG A 107 -17.14 -3.79 16.47
N PHE A 108 -17.87 -3.01 15.69
CA PHE A 108 -19.33 -2.92 15.77
C PHE A 108 -20.06 -3.43 14.52
N GLY A 109 -19.33 -3.81 13.47
CA GLY A 109 -19.92 -4.24 12.20
C GLY A 109 -20.49 -5.65 12.21
N SER A 110 -21.44 -5.87 11.29
CA SER A 110 -21.96 -7.19 10.96
C SER A 110 -20.87 -8.08 10.35
N PRO A 111 -21.08 -9.41 10.24
CA PRO A 111 -20.11 -10.32 9.63
C PRO A 111 -19.65 -9.89 8.23
N ILE A 112 -20.54 -9.27 7.46
CA ILE A 112 -20.23 -8.74 6.13
C ILE A 112 -19.32 -7.49 6.24
N MET A 113 -19.61 -6.60 7.19
CA MET A 113 -18.85 -5.37 7.39
C MET A 113 -17.41 -5.62 7.83
N LYS A 114 -17.14 -6.70 8.57
CA LYS A 114 -15.78 -7.08 8.96
C LYS A 114 -14.92 -7.46 7.76
N SER A 115 -15.46 -8.24 6.83
CA SER A 115 -14.76 -8.58 5.57
C SER A 115 -14.52 -7.36 4.67
N CYS A 116 -15.33 -6.30 4.80
CA CYS A 116 -15.23 -5.07 4.01
C CYS A 116 -14.73 -3.85 4.81
N ALA A 117 -14.19 -4.04 6.02
CA ALA A 117 -13.88 -2.94 6.95
C ALA A 117 -12.93 -1.90 6.32
N VAL A 118 -11.95 -2.35 5.54
CA VAL A 118 -11.00 -1.47 4.83
C VAL A 118 -11.70 -0.61 3.77
N ILE A 119 -12.66 -1.17 3.03
CA ILE A 119 -13.42 -0.43 2.01
C ILE A 119 -14.35 0.59 2.69
N ILE A 120 -15.01 0.19 3.78
CA ILE A 120 -15.88 1.09 4.57
C ILE A 120 -15.05 2.25 5.12
N GLY A 121 -13.85 1.97 5.65
CA GLY A 121 -12.95 3.03 6.12
C GLY A 121 -12.54 3.98 4.99
N LEU A 122 -12.22 3.44 3.82
CA LEU A 122 -11.86 4.25 2.65
C LEU A 122 -13.03 5.14 2.19
N LEU A 123 -14.26 4.62 2.20
CA LEU A 123 -15.48 5.37 1.85
C LEU A 123 -15.79 6.51 2.83
N VAL A 124 -15.37 6.39 4.09
CA VAL A 124 -15.57 7.45 5.10
C VAL A 124 -14.50 8.54 4.99
N GLY A 125 -13.31 8.22 4.48
CA GLY A 125 -12.21 9.16 4.33
C GLY A 125 -12.09 9.85 2.97
N CYS A 126 -12.92 9.48 1.99
CA CYS A 126 -13.03 10.15 0.70
C CYS A 126 -14.19 11.15 0.69
#